data_AF-A0AAD7I0P7-F1
#
_entry.id   AF-A0AAD7I0P7-F1
#
_cell.length_a   1.000
_cell.length_b   1.000
_cell.length_c   1.000
_cell.angle_alpha   90.00
_cell.angle_beta   90.00
_cell.angle_gamma   90.00
#
_symmetry.space_group_name_H-M   'P 1'
#
loop_
_entity.id
_entity.type
_entity.pdbx_description
1 polymer ?
#
loop_
_entity_poly.entity_id
_entity_poly.type
_entity_poly.pdbx_seq_one_letter_code
_entity_poly.pdbx_strand_id
1 'polypeptide(L)'
;LTKADLATRLYHLAVFLNHANAMKQAAPQGNIDSLTHLLEDLRVRLDDGYTFTREQMRNIRTQAQDTIYEATRTSFMTMHTDVMVYSKTQLVFGNPSREKALMSVVKKTCSSVRNSLRQDLRNGICGDSPSMLAEFTYASATKFKRGDPGLGLDIGFTIHVALLRRFARENPSTIGVEEVKDDDTTEDIGSSPAPPTKKRKIAATSHGGGQIPKGKDF
;
A
#
# COMPACT_ATOMS: atom_id res chain seq x y z
N LEU A 1 54.82 -28.61 -52.00
CA LEU A 1 54.71 -28.78 -50.54
C LEU A 1 55.23 -30.18 -50.19
N THR A 2 56.23 -30.31 -49.33
CA THR A 2 56.72 -31.63 -48.94
C THR A 2 55.81 -32.25 -47.87
N LYS A 3 55.78 -33.58 -47.75
CA LYS A 3 55.00 -34.26 -46.69
C LYS A 3 55.39 -33.77 -45.29
N ALA A 4 56.65 -33.43 -45.09
CA ALA A 4 57.17 -32.88 -43.84
C ALA A 4 56.58 -31.49 -43.53
N ASP A 5 56.50 -30.59 -44.50
CA ASP A 5 55.92 -29.24 -44.34
C ASP A 5 54.40 -29.31 -44.03
N LEU A 6 53.69 -30.27 -44.62
CA LEU A 6 52.28 -30.49 -44.31
C LEU A 6 52.07 -31.00 -42.88
N ALA A 7 52.93 -31.93 -42.42
CA ALA A 7 52.86 -32.48 -41.07
C ALA A 7 53.16 -31.43 -39.99
N THR A 8 54.16 -30.57 -40.19
CA THR A 8 54.47 -29.48 -39.25
C THR A 8 53.34 -28.47 -39.17
N ARG A 9 52.70 -28.11 -40.29
CA ARG A 9 51.54 -27.21 -40.28
C ARG A 9 50.33 -27.80 -39.57
N LEU A 10 50.04 -29.09 -39.80
CA LEU A 10 48.97 -29.80 -39.07
C LEU A 10 49.24 -29.83 -37.57
N TYR A 11 50.49 -30.11 -37.17
CA TYR A 11 50.88 -30.11 -35.78
C TYR A 11 50.73 -28.72 -35.14
N HIS A 12 51.19 -27.66 -35.82
CA HIS A 12 51.02 -26.28 -35.33
C HIS A 12 49.55 -25.92 -35.20
N LEU A 13 48.70 -26.29 -36.15
CA LEU A 13 47.26 -26.07 -36.08
C LEU A 13 46.64 -26.80 -34.87
N ALA A 14 47.03 -28.07 -34.65
CA ALA A 14 46.56 -28.84 -33.50
C ALA A 14 46.98 -28.20 -32.17
N VAL A 15 48.21 -27.73 -32.07
CA VAL A 15 48.72 -27.00 -30.89
C VAL A 15 47.94 -25.70 -30.67
N PHE A 16 47.72 -24.92 -31.73
CA PHE A 16 46.93 -23.67 -31.67
C PHE A 16 45.49 -23.92 -31.22
N LEU A 17 44.83 -24.94 -31.77
CA LEU A 17 43.46 -25.30 -31.40
C LEU A 17 43.38 -25.81 -29.95
N ASN A 18 44.35 -26.62 -29.53
CA ASN A 18 44.41 -27.11 -28.16
C ASN A 18 44.62 -25.96 -27.16
N HIS A 19 45.47 -24.99 -27.51
CA HIS A 19 45.69 -23.80 -26.69
C HIS A 19 44.43 -22.91 -26.62
N ALA A 20 43.76 -22.67 -27.75
CA ALA A 20 42.51 -21.90 -27.78
C ALA A 20 41.39 -22.57 -26.97
N ASN A 21 41.29 -23.90 -27.02
CA ASN A 21 40.34 -24.65 -26.21
C ASN A 21 40.69 -24.63 -24.72
N ALA A 22 41.97 -24.75 -24.37
CA ALA A 22 42.43 -24.62 -22.99
C ALA A 22 42.13 -23.22 -22.42
N MET A 23 42.30 -22.15 -23.21
CA MET A 23 41.91 -20.79 -22.78
C MET A 23 40.40 -20.62 -22.61
N LYS A 24 39.57 -21.28 -23.45
CA LYS A 24 38.10 -21.29 -23.26
C LYS A 24 37.66 -22.06 -22.02
N GLN A 25 38.35 -23.13 -21.67
CA GLN A 25 38.06 -23.91 -20.46
C GLN A 25 38.65 -23.27 -19.19
N ALA A 26 39.77 -22.55 -19.31
CA ALA A 26 40.40 -21.79 -18.23
C ALA A 26 39.79 -20.39 -18.03
N ALA A 27 38.99 -19.89 -18.98
CA ALA A 27 38.14 -18.73 -18.76
C ALA A 27 37.16 -19.10 -17.63
N PRO A 28 37.21 -18.44 -16.47
CA PRO A 28 36.43 -18.82 -15.31
C PRO A 28 34.95 -18.53 -15.59
N GLN A 29 34.23 -19.52 -16.13
CA GLN A 29 32.77 -19.49 -16.23
C GLN A 29 32.13 -19.26 -14.84
N GLY A 30 32.83 -19.67 -13.77
CA GLY A 30 32.41 -19.43 -12.39
C GLY A 30 32.32 -17.97 -11.93
N ASN A 31 32.86 -16.99 -12.68
CA ASN A 31 32.79 -15.58 -12.29
C ASN A 31 31.57 -14.85 -12.87
N ILE A 32 31.07 -15.28 -14.03
CA ILE A 32 29.89 -14.67 -14.68
C ILE A 32 28.62 -15.12 -13.94
N ASP A 33 28.51 -16.40 -13.62
CA ASP A 33 27.36 -16.94 -12.87
C ASP A 33 27.28 -16.29 -11.47
N SER A 34 28.42 -16.14 -10.79
CA SER A 34 28.53 -15.41 -9.52
C SER A 34 28.04 -13.96 -9.63
N LEU A 35 28.40 -13.26 -10.71
CA LEU A 35 27.96 -11.89 -10.95
C LEU A 35 26.45 -11.82 -11.23
N THR A 36 25.90 -12.77 -12.00
CA THR A 36 24.45 -12.83 -12.24
C THR A 36 23.65 -13.06 -10.96
N HIS A 37 24.11 -13.95 -10.08
CA HIS A 37 23.49 -14.17 -8.78
C HIS A 37 23.57 -12.93 -7.87
N LEU A 38 24.70 -12.23 -7.88
CA LEU A 38 24.86 -10.99 -7.13
C LEU A 38 23.93 -9.89 -7.66
N LEU A 39 23.78 -9.76 -8.98
CA LEU A 39 22.84 -8.80 -9.56
C LEU A 39 21.39 -9.14 -9.23
N GLU A 40 21.01 -10.42 -9.23
CA GLU A 40 19.67 -10.83 -8.85
C GLU A 40 19.40 -10.60 -7.35
N ASP A 41 20.36 -10.87 -6.46
CA ASP A 41 20.24 -10.54 -5.03
C ASP A 41 20.11 -9.02 -4.81
N LEU A 42 20.92 -8.22 -5.50
CA LEU A 42 20.80 -6.75 -5.44
C LEU A 42 19.44 -6.27 -5.96
N ARG A 43 18.92 -6.88 -7.02
CA ARG A 43 17.59 -6.59 -7.55
C ARG A 43 16.50 -6.91 -6.54
N VAL A 44 16.54 -8.08 -5.91
CA VAL A 44 15.57 -8.49 -4.87
C VAL A 44 15.62 -7.52 -3.70
N ARG A 45 16.81 -7.18 -3.18
CA ARG A 45 16.94 -6.22 -2.08
C ARG A 45 16.46 -4.82 -2.42
N LEU A 46 16.67 -4.37 -3.66
CA LEU A 46 16.13 -3.09 -4.14
C LEU A 46 14.60 -3.11 -4.21
N ASP A 47 14.00 -4.24 -4.54
CA ASP A 47 12.55 -4.41 -4.56
C ASP A 47 11.96 -4.51 -3.15
N ASP A 48 12.65 -5.17 -2.20
CA ASP A 48 12.24 -5.24 -0.79
C ASP A 48 12.37 -3.88 -0.07
N GLY A 49 13.36 -3.06 -0.46
CA GLY A 49 13.56 -1.70 0.05
C GLY A 49 12.64 -0.64 -0.56
N TYR A 50 11.70 -1.04 -1.43
CA TYR A 50 10.83 -0.09 -2.11
C TYR A 50 9.91 0.63 -1.12
N THR A 51 9.98 1.96 -1.09
CA THR A 51 9.12 2.80 -0.25
C THR A 51 8.43 3.87 -1.09
N PHE A 52 7.16 4.14 -0.77
CA PHE A 52 6.40 5.19 -1.45
C PHE A 52 6.88 6.56 -1.00
N THR A 53 6.99 7.47 -1.97
CA THR A 53 7.32 8.87 -1.67
C THR A 53 6.20 9.54 -0.88
N ARG A 54 6.52 10.62 -0.16
CA ARG A 54 5.52 11.39 0.60
C ARG A 54 4.38 11.91 -0.28
N GLU A 55 4.68 12.25 -1.52
CA GLU A 55 3.70 12.72 -2.50
C GLU A 55 2.77 11.59 -2.94
N GLN A 56 3.30 10.41 -3.24
CA GLN A 56 2.50 9.23 -3.56
C GLN A 56 1.57 8.85 -2.39
N MET A 57 2.10 8.85 -1.17
CA MET A 57 1.31 8.61 0.05
C MET A 57 0.20 9.64 0.23
N ARG A 58 0.47 10.91 -0.06
CA ARG A 58 -0.54 11.98 -0.03
C ARG A 58 -1.63 11.73 -1.08
N ASN A 59 -1.25 11.38 -2.31
CA ASN A 59 -2.20 11.12 -3.39
C ASN A 59 -3.10 9.92 -3.09
N ILE A 60 -2.54 8.82 -2.55
CA ILE A 60 -3.31 7.67 -2.09
C ILE A 60 -4.32 8.09 -1.02
N ARG A 61 -3.90 8.92 -0.06
CA ARG A 61 -4.80 9.42 0.99
C ARG A 61 -5.91 10.30 0.44
N THR A 62 -5.59 11.26 -0.44
CA THR A 62 -6.60 12.11 -1.09
C THR A 62 -7.60 11.25 -1.86
N GLN A 63 -7.14 10.25 -2.60
CA GLN A 63 -8.02 9.34 -3.33
C GLN A 63 -8.91 8.53 -2.36
N ALA A 64 -8.38 8.03 -1.26
CA ALA A 64 -9.16 7.33 -0.25
C ALA A 64 -10.21 8.24 0.42
N GLN A 65 -9.88 9.53 0.63
CA GLN A 65 -10.82 10.53 1.14
C GLN A 65 -11.94 10.84 0.14
N ASP A 66 -11.62 10.99 -1.15
CA ASP A 66 -12.62 11.19 -2.19
C ASP A 66 -13.55 9.98 -2.31
N THR A 67 -12.94 8.80 -2.32
CA THR A 67 -13.65 7.54 -2.49
C THR A 67 -14.59 7.31 -1.31
N ILE A 68 -14.18 7.58 -0.06
CA ILE A 68 -15.05 7.38 1.10
C ILE A 68 -16.26 8.32 1.10
N TYR A 69 -16.11 9.50 0.51
CA TYR A 69 -17.12 10.55 0.56
C TYR A 69 -18.03 10.58 -0.67
N GLU A 70 -17.89 9.61 -1.58
CA GLU A 70 -18.72 9.45 -2.75
C GLU A 70 -20.20 9.24 -2.38
N ALA A 71 -21.10 10.09 -2.89
CA ALA A 71 -22.51 10.13 -2.48
C ALA A 71 -23.27 8.81 -2.72
N THR A 72 -22.87 8.05 -3.74
CA THR A 72 -23.45 6.76 -4.13
C THR A 72 -22.81 5.56 -3.43
N ARG A 73 -21.79 5.77 -2.60
CA ARG A 73 -21.07 4.67 -1.96
C ARG A 73 -21.91 3.99 -0.90
N THR A 74 -21.96 2.68 -0.98
CA THR A 74 -22.66 1.82 -0.01
C THR A 74 -21.73 0.86 0.72
N SER A 75 -20.53 0.61 0.18
CA SER A 75 -19.52 -0.29 0.76
C SER A 75 -18.25 0.46 1.16
N PHE A 76 -17.82 0.28 2.41
CA PHE A 76 -16.66 0.95 3.01
C PHE A 76 -15.49 0.00 3.30
N MET A 77 -15.76 -1.30 3.48
CA MET A 77 -14.74 -2.33 3.70
C MET A 77 -13.90 -2.59 2.47
N THR A 78 -14.54 -2.66 1.31
CA THR A 78 -13.86 -2.92 0.04
C THR A 78 -13.32 -1.66 -0.63
N MET A 79 -13.40 -0.48 0.00
CA MET A 79 -12.94 0.78 -0.60
C MET A 79 -11.50 0.75 -1.12
N HIS A 80 -10.65 -0.05 -0.47
CA HIS A 80 -9.27 -0.24 -0.88
C HIS A 80 -9.12 -0.83 -2.30
N THR A 81 -10.07 -1.65 -2.77
CA THR A 81 -10.04 -2.18 -4.16
C THR A 81 -10.22 -1.07 -5.17
N ASP A 82 -11.09 -0.11 -4.87
CA ASP A 82 -11.37 1.01 -5.78
C ASP A 82 -10.19 1.98 -5.81
N VAL A 83 -9.64 2.30 -4.63
CA VAL A 83 -8.43 3.13 -4.53
C VAL A 83 -7.23 2.48 -5.24
N MET A 84 -7.11 1.15 -5.20
CA MET A 84 -6.09 0.41 -5.96
C MET A 84 -6.25 0.57 -7.47
N VAL A 85 -7.49 0.59 -8.00
CA VAL A 85 -7.74 0.78 -9.44
C VAL A 85 -7.29 2.16 -9.90
N TYR A 86 -7.55 3.21 -9.11
CA TYR A 86 -7.11 4.58 -9.42
C TYR A 86 -5.61 4.78 -9.23
N SER A 87 -5.00 4.06 -8.28
CA SER A 87 -3.56 4.15 -7.98
C SER A 87 -2.68 3.39 -8.99
N LYS A 88 -3.26 2.95 -10.12
CA LYS A 88 -2.57 2.34 -11.27
C LYS A 88 -1.61 3.32 -11.96
N THR A 89 -0.50 3.59 -11.29
CA THR A 89 0.67 4.22 -11.90
C THR A 89 1.47 3.16 -12.64
N GLN A 90 1.94 3.48 -13.85
CA GLN A 90 2.66 2.54 -14.73
C GLN A 90 3.95 1.96 -14.10
N LEU A 91 4.45 2.55 -13.01
CA LEU A 91 5.73 2.18 -12.37
C LEU A 91 5.59 1.14 -11.25
N VAL A 92 4.38 0.91 -10.73
CA VAL A 92 4.16 -0.03 -9.61
C VAL A 92 3.67 -1.38 -10.11
N PHE A 93 2.84 -1.39 -11.16
CA PHE A 93 2.24 -2.60 -11.70
C PHE A 93 3.23 -3.37 -12.57
N GLY A 94 3.21 -4.70 -12.45
CA GLY A 94 4.16 -5.61 -13.10
C GLY A 94 5.30 -6.08 -12.20
N ASN A 95 5.42 -5.54 -10.98
CA ASN A 95 6.32 -6.05 -9.95
C ASN A 95 5.50 -6.54 -8.73
N PRO A 96 5.41 -7.87 -8.48
CA PRO A 96 4.60 -8.42 -7.39
C PRO A 96 4.94 -7.88 -5.99
N SER A 97 6.21 -7.60 -5.72
CA SER A 97 6.65 -7.06 -4.41
C SER A 97 6.14 -5.64 -4.21
N ARG A 98 6.24 -4.79 -5.25
CA ARG A 98 5.74 -3.41 -5.20
C ARG A 98 4.22 -3.34 -5.16
N GLU A 99 3.53 -4.25 -5.86
CA GLU A 99 2.07 -4.37 -5.79
C GLU A 99 1.60 -4.77 -4.39
N LYS A 100 2.29 -5.71 -3.73
CA LYS A 100 2.02 -6.07 -2.31
C LYS A 100 2.25 -4.88 -1.38
N ALA A 101 3.36 -4.15 -1.55
CA ALA A 101 3.65 -2.95 -0.78
C ALA A 101 2.56 -1.88 -0.97
N LEU A 102 2.13 -1.64 -2.22
CA LEU A 102 1.04 -0.71 -2.54
C LEU A 102 -0.25 -1.13 -1.83
N MET A 103 -0.62 -2.40 -1.94
CA MET A 103 -1.84 -2.94 -1.34
C MET A 103 -1.85 -2.75 0.18
N SER A 104 -0.73 -3.02 0.85
CA SER A 104 -0.58 -2.81 2.29
C SER A 104 -0.79 -1.33 2.68
N VAL A 105 -0.14 -0.42 1.96
CA VAL A 105 -0.29 1.03 2.16
C VAL A 105 -1.72 1.51 1.92
N VAL A 106 -2.36 1.04 0.84
CA VAL A 106 -3.72 1.43 0.48
C VAL A 106 -4.72 0.92 1.52
N LYS A 107 -4.64 -0.35 1.94
CA LYS A 107 -5.48 -0.91 3.02
C LYS A 107 -5.36 -0.09 4.30
N LYS A 108 -4.13 0.18 4.76
CA LYS A 108 -3.85 0.96 5.97
C LYS A 108 -4.40 2.38 5.88
N THR A 109 -4.23 3.02 4.73
CA THR A 109 -4.74 4.39 4.49
C THR A 109 -6.25 4.42 4.47
N CYS A 110 -6.90 3.47 3.79
CA CYS A 110 -8.35 3.36 3.72
C CYS A 110 -8.97 3.12 5.11
N SER A 111 -8.41 2.21 5.92
CA SER A 111 -8.86 2.01 7.30
C SER A 111 -8.67 3.27 8.14
N SER A 112 -7.52 3.96 8.04
CA SER A 112 -7.30 5.23 8.74
C SER A 112 -8.33 6.31 8.36
N VAL A 113 -8.68 6.43 7.08
CA VAL A 113 -9.67 7.40 6.58
C VAL A 113 -11.06 7.04 7.09
N ARG A 114 -11.45 5.76 7.01
CA ARG A 114 -12.73 5.25 7.50
C ARG A 114 -12.91 5.47 9.00
N ASN A 115 -11.89 5.15 9.78
CA ASN A 115 -11.91 5.42 11.22
C ASN A 115 -12.03 6.93 11.51
N SER A 116 -11.38 7.79 10.72
CA SER A 116 -11.56 9.24 10.87
C SER A 116 -13.00 9.68 10.60
N LEU A 117 -13.64 9.17 9.54
CA LEU A 117 -15.03 9.51 9.23
C LEU A 117 -15.99 9.03 10.33
N ARG A 118 -15.78 7.81 10.86
CA ARG A 118 -16.55 7.27 11.99
C ARG A 118 -16.43 8.15 13.24
N GLN A 119 -15.23 8.59 13.57
CA GLN A 119 -15.01 9.50 14.71
C GLN A 119 -15.71 10.85 14.50
N ASP A 120 -15.63 11.42 13.29
CA ASP A 120 -16.32 12.67 12.98
C ASP A 120 -17.86 12.49 13.11
N LEU A 121 -18.41 11.38 12.60
CA LEU A 121 -19.83 11.04 12.76
C LEU A 121 -20.22 10.89 14.23
N ARG A 122 -19.40 10.20 15.04
CA ARG A 122 -19.61 10.05 16.49
C ARG A 122 -19.70 11.41 17.16
N ASN A 123 -18.72 12.26 16.91
CA ASN A 123 -18.60 13.57 17.54
C ASN A 123 -19.74 14.49 17.11
N GLY A 124 -20.16 14.42 15.84
CA GLY A 124 -21.29 15.19 15.33
C GLY A 124 -22.66 14.78 15.89
N ILE A 125 -22.80 13.56 16.42
CA ILE A 125 -24.09 13.04 16.95
C ILE A 125 -24.11 13.05 18.48
N CYS A 126 -23.05 12.55 19.12
CA CYS A 126 -22.97 12.28 20.55
C CYS A 126 -21.94 13.16 21.28
N GLY A 127 -21.27 14.09 20.59
CA GLY A 127 -20.32 15.00 21.23
C GLY A 127 -21.00 16.06 22.09
N ASP A 128 -20.20 16.82 22.84
CA ASP A 128 -20.66 17.87 23.76
C ASP A 128 -21.50 18.96 23.05
N SER A 129 -21.23 19.16 21.75
CA SER A 129 -21.96 20.08 20.88
C SER A 129 -22.37 19.36 19.58
N PRO A 130 -23.54 18.70 19.53
CA PRO A 130 -24.01 18.06 18.30
C PRO A 130 -24.18 19.11 17.21
N SER A 131 -23.63 18.84 16.02
CA SER A 131 -23.66 19.78 14.90
C SER A 131 -24.91 19.61 14.06
N MET A 132 -25.41 20.71 13.48
CA MET A 132 -26.51 20.64 12.53
C MET A 132 -26.09 19.85 11.28
N LEU A 133 -27.05 19.24 10.57
CA LEU A 133 -26.76 18.44 9.38
C LEU A 133 -25.99 19.25 8.33
N ALA A 134 -26.44 20.47 8.03
CA ALA A 134 -25.79 21.32 7.03
C ALA A 134 -24.33 21.66 7.39
N GLU A 135 -24.08 22.06 8.64
CA GLU A 135 -22.74 22.38 9.14
C GLU A 135 -21.81 21.16 9.11
N PHE A 136 -22.32 20.00 9.56
CA PHE A 136 -21.54 18.76 9.54
C PHE A 136 -21.21 18.33 8.12
N THR A 137 -22.17 18.38 7.19
CA THR A 137 -21.95 18.02 5.79
C THR A 137 -20.93 18.95 5.13
N TYR A 138 -20.97 20.25 5.42
CA TYR A 138 -19.98 21.19 4.89
C TYR A 138 -18.58 20.91 5.47
N ALA A 139 -18.46 20.77 6.79
CA ALA A 139 -17.19 20.50 7.45
C ALA A 139 -16.56 19.16 7.02
N SER A 140 -17.37 18.12 6.90
CA SER A 140 -16.91 16.82 6.40
C SER A 140 -16.55 16.85 4.92
N ALA A 141 -17.31 17.59 4.08
CA ALA A 141 -16.93 17.79 2.69
C ALA A 141 -15.58 18.51 2.55
N THR A 142 -15.29 19.55 3.35
CA THR A 142 -13.97 20.21 3.33
C THR A 142 -12.83 19.25 3.70
N LYS A 143 -13.10 18.25 4.53
CA LYS A 143 -12.08 17.29 5.00
C LYS A 143 -11.87 16.12 4.05
N PHE A 144 -12.94 15.60 3.44
CA PHE A 144 -12.89 14.35 2.67
C PHE A 144 -13.05 14.55 1.16
N LYS A 145 -13.73 15.61 0.70
CA LYS A 145 -13.89 15.88 -0.73
C LYS A 145 -12.74 16.74 -1.24
N ARG A 146 -12.12 16.30 -2.32
CA ARG A 146 -11.10 17.05 -3.06
C ARG A 146 -11.74 18.24 -3.77
N GLY A 147 -11.04 19.36 -3.71
CA GLY A 147 -11.40 20.57 -4.47
C GLY A 147 -12.27 21.56 -3.72
N ASP A 148 -12.44 21.41 -2.40
CA ASP A 148 -13.33 22.23 -1.56
C ASP A 148 -14.83 22.07 -1.96
N PRO A 149 -15.81 22.21 -1.05
CA PRO A 149 -17.22 22.02 -1.37
C PRO A 149 -17.75 23.09 -2.35
N GLY A 150 -17.08 24.25 -2.42
CA GLY A 150 -17.57 25.43 -3.13
C GLY A 150 -18.87 25.98 -2.52
N LEU A 151 -19.51 26.90 -3.25
CA LEU A 151 -20.78 27.53 -2.84
C LEU A 151 -22.01 26.61 -2.99
N GLY A 152 -21.86 25.47 -3.68
CA GLY A 152 -22.96 24.57 -4.00
C GLY A 152 -22.54 23.11 -3.87
N LEU A 153 -22.50 22.60 -2.65
CA LEU A 153 -22.34 21.18 -2.43
C LEU A 153 -23.61 20.46 -2.93
N ASP A 154 -23.42 19.46 -3.79
CA ASP A 154 -24.52 18.69 -4.34
C ASP A 154 -25.38 18.05 -3.23
N ILE A 155 -26.69 18.06 -3.43
CA ILE A 155 -27.68 17.57 -2.46
C ILE A 155 -27.46 16.07 -2.16
N GLY A 156 -26.90 15.33 -3.11
CA GLY A 156 -26.51 13.92 -2.94
C GLY A 156 -25.60 13.70 -1.73
N PHE A 157 -24.61 14.56 -1.49
CA PHE A 157 -23.73 14.44 -0.33
C PHE A 157 -24.48 14.69 0.98
N THR A 158 -25.41 15.64 0.99
CA THR A 158 -26.23 15.92 2.18
C THR A 158 -27.13 14.75 2.52
N ILE A 159 -27.76 14.13 1.52
CA ILE A 159 -28.58 12.93 1.70
C ILE A 159 -27.71 11.78 2.22
N HIS A 160 -26.55 11.55 1.60
CA HIS A 160 -25.62 10.50 2.01
C HIS A 160 -25.19 10.65 3.49
N VAL A 161 -24.77 11.85 3.89
CA VAL A 161 -24.39 12.16 5.27
C VAL A 161 -25.57 12.01 6.23
N ALA A 162 -26.78 12.42 5.83
CA ALA A 162 -27.98 12.25 6.64
C ALA A 162 -28.28 10.77 6.92
N LEU A 163 -28.14 9.92 5.90
CA LEU A 163 -28.31 8.47 6.02
C LEU A 163 -27.25 7.87 6.96
N LEU A 164 -25.97 8.23 6.79
CA LEU A 164 -24.90 7.78 7.67
C LEU A 164 -25.14 8.20 9.12
N ARG A 165 -25.54 9.45 9.36
CA ARG A 165 -25.83 9.94 10.72
C ARG A 165 -27.03 9.23 11.35
N ARG A 166 -28.07 8.95 10.56
CA ARG A 166 -29.23 8.19 11.02
C ARG A 166 -28.83 6.76 11.39
N PHE A 167 -28.11 6.08 10.51
CA PHE A 167 -27.61 4.73 10.75
C PHE A 167 -26.76 4.66 12.01
N ALA A 168 -25.84 5.62 12.16
CA ALA A 168 -25.03 5.80 13.35
C ALA A 168 -25.90 5.93 14.63
N ARG A 169 -26.91 6.80 14.61
CA ARG A 169 -27.80 7.00 15.76
C ARG A 169 -28.58 5.74 16.14
N GLU A 170 -28.98 4.94 15.15
CA GLU A 170 -29.69 3.67 15.35
C GLU A 170 -28.76 2.54 15.83
N ASN A 171 -27.45 2.66 15.58
CA ASN A 171 -26.45 1.64 15.90
C ASN A 171 -25.29 2.22 16.75
N PRO A 172 -25.55 2.70 17.98
CA PRO A 172 -24.51 3.33 18.80
C PRO A 172 -23.37 2.38 19.17
N SER A 173 -23.65 1.08 19.24
CA SER A 173 -22.67 0.04 19.55
C SER A 173 -21.60 -0.14 18.48
N THR A 174 -21.84 0.27 17.23
CA THR A 174 -20.85 0.14 16.16
C THR A 174 -19.89 1.33 16.16
N ILE A 175 -20.40 2.56 16.24
CA ILE A 175 -19.57 3.78 16.18
C ILE A 175 -18.51 3.84 17.29
N GLY A 176 -18.84 3.30 18.47
CA GLY A 176 -17.98 3.36 19.64
C GLY A 176 -16.72 2.49 19.57
N VAL A 177 -16.65 1.59 18.60
CA VAL A 177 -15.65 0.53 18.51
C VAL A 177 -14.46 0.99 17.70
N GLU A 178 -13.26 0.91 18.28
CA GLU A 178 -12.03 1.04 17.49
C GLU A 178 -11.90 -0.15 16.54
N GLU A 179 -11.66 0.13 15.26
CA GLU A 179 -11.29 -0.91 14.32
C GLU A 179 -10.04 -1.63 14.81
N VAL A 180 -10.11 -2.96 14.89
CA VAL A 180 -8.91 -3.77 15.06
C VAL A 180 -8.06 -3.48 13.83
N LYS A 181 -6.90 -2.87 14.05
CA LYS A 181 -5.87 -2.83 13.01
C LYS A 181 -5.63 -4.28 12.66
N ASP A 182 -5.95 -4.68 11.44
CA ASP A 182 -5.45 -5.94 10.90
C ASP A 182 -3.93 -5.82 11.01
N ASP A 183 -3.39 -6.42 12.07
CA ASP A 183 -1.98 -6.75 12.20
C ASP A 183 -1.80 -7.87 11.17
N ASP A 184 -1.84 -7.49 9.89
CA ASP A 184 -1.29 -8.29 8.82
C ASP A 184 0.20 -8.32 9.14
N THR A 185 0.58 -9.25 10.02
CA THR A 185 1.95 -9.66 10.29
C THR A 185 2.48 -10.28 9.01
N THR A 186 2.63 -9.47 7.97
CA THR A 186 3.72 -9.66 7.03
C THR A 186 4.96 -9.37 7.84
N GLU A 187 5.73 -10.43 8.07
CA GLU A 187 6.99 -10.45 8.80
C GLU A 187 7.80 -9.17 8.57
N ASP A 188 8.35 -8.67 9.67
CA ASP A 188 9.23 -7.51 9.77
C ASP A 188 10.50 -7.75 8.93
N ILE A 189 10.40 -7.58 7.61
CA ILE A 189 11.55 -7.63 6.71
C ILE A 189 12.19 -6.24 6.75
N GLY A 190 13.15 -6.11 7.66
CA GLY A 190 14.25 -5.16 7.52
C GLY A 190 14.07 -3.78 8.16
N SER A 191 13.63 -3.69 9.42
CA SER A 191 13.84 -2.46 10.18
C SER A 191 15.28 -2.39 10.73
N SER A 192 16.07 -1.48 10.15
CA SER A 192 17.30 -0.94 10.76
C SER A 192 17.00 -0.45 12.19
N PRO A 193 17.93 -0.54 13.17
CA PRO A 193 17.60 -0.39 14.59
C PRO A 193 17.31 1.07 14.95
N ALA A 194 16.06 1.49 14.81
CA ALA A 194 15.54 2.70 15.43
C ALA A 194 15.05 2.37 16.85
N PRO A 195 15.24 3.27 17.84
CA PRO A 195 14.97 2.98 19.24
C PRO A 195 13.48 2.69 19.48
N PRO A 196 13.17 1.79 20.43
CA PRO A 196 11.81 1.30 20.66
C PRO A 196 10.89 2.45 21.06
N THR A 197 9.96 2.79 20.18
CA THR A 197 8.87 3.71 20.52
C THR A 197 7.98 2.99 21.55
N LYS A 198 7.99 3.51 22.78
CA LYS A 198 7.18 3.01 23.89
C LYS A 198 5.74 2.83 23.43
N LYS A 199 5.27 1.58 23.35
CA LYS A 199 3.84 1.25 23.23
C LYS A 199 3.11 1.98 24.35
N ARG A 200 2.37 3.03 23.97
CA ARG A 200 1.52 3.79 24.89
C ARG A 200 0.43 2.83 25.35
N LYS A 201 0.53 2.36 26.60
CA LYS A 201 -0.52 1.60 27.29
C LYS A 201 -1.73 2.52 27.41
N ILE A 202 -2.68 2.38 26.49
CA ILE A 202 -3.96 3.08 26.57
C ILE A 202 -4.72 2.45 27.73
N ALA A 203 -4.91 3.24 28.78
CA ALA A 203 -5.68 2.84 29.95
C ALA A 203 -7.12 2.57 29.49
N ALA A 204 -7.51 1.30 29.55
CA ALA A 204 -8.88 0.84 29.38
C ALA A 204 -9.75 1.50 30.46
N THR A 205 -10.35 2.63 30.12
CA THR A 205 -11.40 3.27 30.91
C THR A 205 -12.70 3.13 30.12
N SER A 206 -13.49 2.14 30.54
CA SER A 206 -14.96 2.11 30.51
C SER A 206 -15.68 2.66 29.27
N HIS A 207 -16.01 1.80 28.33
CA HIS A 207 -17.39 1.33 28.04
C HIS A 207 -17.36 0.44 26.79
N GLY A 208 -17.94 -0.75 26.90
CA GLY A 208 -17.77 -1.85 25.95
C GLY A 208 -18.16 -1.53 24.51
N GLY A 209 -17.15 -1.27 23.68
CA GLY A 209 -17.24 -1.40 22.24
C GLY A 209 -16.61 -2.74 21.84
N GLY A 210 -17.43 -3.77 21.59
CA GLY A 210 -16.95 -5.05 21.07
C GLY A 210 -16.47 -4.91 19.63
N GLN A 211 -15.47 -5.71 19.22
CA GLN A 211 -14.87 -5.64 17.88
C GLN A 211 -15.91 -5.71 16.75
N ILE A 212 -15.71 -4.92 15.70
CA ILE A 212 -16.55 -4.98 14.51
C ILE A 212 -16.28 -6.34 13.82
N PRO A 213 -17.31 -7.17 13.58
CA PRO A 213 -17.12 -8.43 12.89
C PRO A 213 -16.51 -8.21 11.51
N LYS A 214 -15.53 -9.04 11.13
CA LYS A 214 -14.94 -9.02 9.79
C LYS A 214 -16.05 -9.10 8.73
N GLY A 215 -16.05 -8.17 7.78
CA GLY A 215 -17.03 -8.09 6.70
C GLY A 215 -18.22 -7.15 6.95
N LYS A 216 -18.29 -6.45 8.09
CA LYS A 216 -19.25 -5.35 8.29
C LYS A 216 -18.59 -4.01 8.10
N ASP A 217 -19.27 -3.09 7.42
CA ASP A 217 -18.79 -1.71 7.18
C ASP A 217 -18.73 -0.86 8.45
N PHE A 218 -19.67 -1.11 9.37
CA PHE A 218 -19.81 -0.42 10.63
C PHE A 218 -19.85 -1.36 11.81
#